data_AF-A0A2S1FJL3-F1
#
_entry.id   AF-A0A2S1FJL3-F1
#
_cell.length_a   1.000
_cell.length_b   1.000
_cell.length_c   1.000
_cell.angle_alpha   90.00
_cell.angle_beta   90.00
_cell.angle_gamma   90.00
#
_symmetry.space_group_name_H-M   'P 1'
#
loop_
_entity.id
_entity.type
_entity.pdbx_description
1 polymer ?
#
loop_
_entity_poly.entity_id
_entity_poly.type
_entity_poly.pdbx_seq_one_letter_code
_entity_poly.pdbx_strand_id
1 'polypeptide(L)' 'MADQEHMTEREKAGRLATVRSNLASQRIEGLEPDGQAVADAEAWARGELPIAKAIGRYKAKLKGEGIT' A
#
# COMPACT_ATOMS: atom_id res chain seq x y z
N MET A 1 -3.18 -21.90 -1.40
CA MET A 1 -2.23 -21.43 -0.36
C MET A 1 -1.83 -20.03 -0.74
N ALA A 2 -1.94 -19.05 0.17
CA ALA A 2 -1.47 -17.71 -0.11
C ALA A 2 0.07 -17.74 -0.19
N ASP A 3 0.64 -17.23 -1.27
CA ASP A 3 2.08 -16.92 -1.35
C ASP A 3 2.43 -15.94 -0.24
N GLN A 4 2.97 -16.44 0.87
CA GLN A 4 3.69 -15.58 1.83
C GLN A 4 5.11 -15.44 1.30
N GLU A 5 5.46 -14.27 0.78
CA GLU A 5 6.86 -13.90 0.58
C GLU A 5 7.54 -13.93 1.96
N HIS A 6 8.46 -14.87 2.18
CA HIS A 6 9.35 -14.85 3.33
C HIS A 6 10.31 -13.67 3.20
N MET A 7 9.86 -12.49 3.64
CA MET A 7 10.66 -11.28 3.70
C MET A 7 11.48 -11.20 4.99
N THR A 8 12.71 -10.75 4.87
CA THR A 8 13.56 -10.40 6.01
C THR A 8 13.05 -9.15 6.73
N GLU A 9 13.38 -9.00 8.01
CA GLU A 9 13.04 -7.80 8.78
C GLU A 9 13.66 -6.52 8.20
N ARG A 10 14.84 -6.63 7.57
CA ARG A 10 15.48 -5.50 6.88
C ARG A 10 14.65 -5.04 5.68
N GLU A 11 14.12 -5.98 4.89
CA GLU A 11 13.25 -5.66 3.76
C GLU A 11 11.94 -5.04 4.23
N LYS A 12 11.32 -5.58 5.29
CA LYS A 12 10.10 -4.99 5.88
C LYS A 12 10.34 -3.57 6.35
N ALA A 13 11.42 -3.33 7.09
CA ALA A 13 11.80 -2.00 7.56
C ALA A 13 12.04 -1.03 6.39
N GLY A 14 12.71 -1.48 5.33
CA GLY A 14 12.93 -0.70 4.11
C GLY A 14 11.61 -0.31 3.42
N ARG A 15 10.71 -1.28 3.21
CA ARG A 15 9.40 -1.01 2.59
C ARG A 15 8.54 -0.08 3.47
N LEU A 16 8.52 -0.27 4.79
CA LEU A 16 7.78 0.59 5.71
C LEU A 16 8.30 2.03 5.70
N ALA A 17 9.63 2.21 5.62
CA ALA A 17 10.23 3.54 5.48
C ALA A 17 9.80 4.21 4.16
N THR A 18 9.78 3.47 3.05
CA THR A 18 9.27 3.98 1.76
C THR A 18 7.81 4.41 1.85
N VAL A 19 6.94 3.59 2.43
CA VAL A 19 5.51 3.94 2.60
C VAL A 19 5.38 5.22 3.43
N ARG A 20 6.04 5.30 4.59
CA ARG A 20 5.98 6.49 5.46
C ARG A 20 6.50 7.75 4.77
N SER A 21 7.61 7.63 4.05
CA SER A 21 8.18 8.76 3.29
C SER A 21 7.19 9.27 2.25
N ASN A 22 6.59 8.38 1.46
CA ASN A 22 5.63 8.77 0.43
C ASN A 22 4.37 9.39 1.02
N LEU A 23 3.84 8.82 2.11
CA LEU A 23 2.67 9.40 2.81
C LEU A 23 2.98 10.79 3.35
N ALA A 24 4.17 10.99 3.92
CA ALA A 24 4.61 12.30 4.40
C ALA A 24 4.67 13.32 3.24
N SER A 25 5.23 12.94 2.09
CA SER A 25 5.27 13.81 0.91
C SER A 25 3.88 14.21 0.44
N GLN A 26 2.91 13.29 0.38
CA GLN A 26 1.53 13.63 0.00
C GLN A 26 0.88 14.62 0.97
N ARG A 27 1.08 14.41 2.28
CA ARG A 27 0.52 15.28 3.33
C ARG A 27 1.15 16.66 3.36
N ILE A 28 2.45 16.76 3.04
CA ILE A 28 3.14 18.06 2.89
C ILE A 28 2.48 18.88 1.77
N GLU A 29 2.04 18.22 0.69
CA GLU A 29 1.30 18.83 -0.41
C GLU A 29 -0.20 19.05 -0.10
N GLY A 30 -0.64 18.81 1.15
CA GLY A 30 -2.03 18.98 1.58
C GLY A 30 -2.98 17.89 1.09
N LEU A 31 -2.47 16.77 0.55
CA LEU A 31 -3.27 15.64 0.13
C LEU A 31 -3.45 14.65 1.28
N GLU A 32 -4.66 14.13 1.46
CA GLU A 32 -4.91 12.96 2.32
C GLU A 32 -5.18 11.74 1.43
N PRO A 33 -4.25 10.78 1.37
CA PRO A 33 -4.45 9.55 0.62
C PRO A 33 -5.62 8.72 1.16
N ASP A 34 -6.23 7.94 0.28
CA ASP A 34 -7.32 7.03 0.64
C ASP A 34 -6.91 6.04 1.75
N GLY A 35 -7.69 5.95 2.83
CA GLY A 35 -7.37 5.13 4.00
C GLY A 35 -7.21 3.64 3.68
N GLN A 36 -7.99 3.10 2.74
CA GLN A 36 -7.85 1.70 2.31
C GLN A 36 -6.56 1.49 1.52
N ALA A 37 -6.20 2.43 0.64
CA ALA A 37 -4.93 2.39 -0.09
C ALA A 37 -3.72 2.48 0.85
N VAL A 38 -3.80 3.29 1.91
CA VAL A 38 -2.76 3.35 2.96
C VAL A 38 -2.62 2.01 3.68
N ALA A 39 -3.74 1.42 4.13
CA ALA A 39 -3.71 0.14 4.84
C ALA A 39 -3.16 -1.00 3.97
N ASP A 40 -3.54 -1.07 2.69
CA ASP A 40 -3.02 -2.06 1.76
C ASP A 40 -1.52 -1.86 1.46
N ALA A 41 -1.05 -0.60 1.39
CA ALA A 41 0.38 -0.29 1.22
C ALA A 41 1.21 -0.73 2.44
N GLU A 42 0.69 -0.53 3.65
CA GLU A 42 1.36 -1.00 4.86
C GLU A 42 1.36 -2.53 4.98
N ALA A 43 0.26 -3.20 4.60
CA ALA A 43 0.19 -4.65 4.54
C ALA A 43 1.20 -5.23 3.53
N TRP A 44 1.37 -4.58 2.38
CA TRP A 44 2.43 -4.92 1.43
C TRP A 44 3.83 -4.74 2.03
N ALA A 45 4.05 -3.65 2.75
CA ALA A 45 5.35 -3.40 3.39
C ALA A 45 5.70 -4.45 4.45
N ARG A 46 4.70 -5.05 5.12
CA ARG A 46 4.87 -6.16 6.07
C ARG A 46 4.96 -7.55 5.42
N GLY A 47 4.74 -7.65 4.11
CA GLY A 47 4.69 -8.93 3.38
C GLY A 47 3.38 -9.71 3.56
N GLU A 48 2.33 -9.05 4.07
CA GLU A 48 1.01 -9.64 4.32
C GLU A 48 0.11 -9.60 3.07
N LEU A 49 0.43 -8.72 2.12
CA LEU A 49 -0.36 -8.48 0.92
C LEU A 49 0.55 -8.31 -0.31
N PRO A 50 0.38 -9.11 -1.39
CA PRO A 50 1.08 -8.86 -2.64
C PRO A 50 0.71 -7.51 -3.23
N ILE A 51 1.68 -6.76 -3.76
CA ILE A 51 1.44 -5.41 -4.32
C ILE A 51 0.39 -5.43 -5.44
N ALA A 52 0.37 -6.47 -6.27
CA ALA A 52 -0.62 -6.63 -7.33
C ALA A 52 -2.05 -6.69 -6.78
N LYS A 53 -2.25 -7.29 -5.60
CA LYS A 53 -3.56 -7.38 -4.93
C LYS A 53 -3.97 -6.04 -4.34
N ALA A 54 -3.04 -5.28 -3.75
CA ALA A 54 -3.28 -3.91 -3.29
C ALA A 54 -3.74 -3.00 -4.46
N ILE A 55 -3.00 -3.02 -5.57
CA ILE A 55 -3.35 -2.24 -6.78
C ILE A 55 -4.71 -2.69 -7.35
N GLY A 56 -4.96 -4.00 -7.39
CA GLY A 56 -6.23 -4.56 -7.86
C GLY A 56 -7.42 -4.07 -7.03
N ARG A 57 -7.30 -4.07 -5.69
CA ARG A 57 -8.33 -3.54 -4.77
C ARG A 57 -8.59 -2.07 -5.02
N TYR A 58 -7.54 -1.25 -5.14
CA TYR A 58 -7.69 0.18 -5.40
C TYR A 58 -8.38 0.45 -6.74
N LYS A 59 -7.99 -0.23 -7.82
CA LYS A 59 -8.64 -0.11 -9.12
C LYS A 59 -10.10 -0.55 -9.10
N ALA A 60 -10.43 -1.61 -8.36
CA ALA A 60 -11.81 -2.07 -8.23
C ALA A 60 -12.68 -1.05 -7.49
N LYS A 61 -12.13 -0.41 -6.45
CA LYS A 61 -12.79 0.69 -5.74
C LYS A 61 -13.08 1.86 -6.66
N LEU A 62 -12.07 2.35 -7.39
CA LEU A 62 -12.24 3.46 -8.35
C LEU A 62 -13.34 3.18 -9.38
N LYS A 63 -13.36 1.96 -9.96
CA LYS A 63 -14.43 1.53 -10.86
C LYS A 63 -15.81 1.53 -10.20
N GLY A 64 -15.90 1.10 -8.94
CA GLY A 64 -17.14 1.12 -8.16
C GLY A 64 -17.62 2.55 -7.84
N GLU A 65 -16.71 3.50 -7.76
CA GLU A 65 -16.98 4.93 -7.56
C GLU A 65 -17.26 5.68 -8.87
N GLY A 66 -17.26 4.99 -10.01
CA GLY A 66 -17.46 5.61 -11.33
C GLY A 66 -16.26 6.41 -11.84
N ILE A 67 -15.11 6.30 -11.17
CA ILE A 67 -13.85 6.94 -11.56
C ILE A 67 -13.10 5.95 -12.47
N THR A 68 -13.19 6.14 -13.79
CA THR A 68 -12.54 5.27 -14.79
C THR A 68 -11.69 6.06 -15.75
#